data_AF-A0A2I2G4D5-F1
#
_entry.id   AF-A0A2I2G4D5-F1
#
_cell.length_a   1.000
_cell.length_b   1.000
_cell.length_c   1.000
_cell.angle_alpha   90.00
_cell.angle_beta   90.00
_cell.angle_gamma   90.00
#
_symmetry.space_group_name_H-M   'P 1'
#
loop_
_entity.id
_entity.type
_entity.pdbx_description
1 polymer ?
#
loop_
_entity_poly.entity_id
_entity_poly.type
_entity_poly.pdbx_seq_one_letter_code
_entity_poly.pdbx_strand_id
1 'polypeptide(L)'
;MPLTEPKDIGYTNPQRRSPSVDRAVTVYSEKDTREINGATVKCTPEHDGQKTWHTGGTNPDSPLHVTVVYLYNGYVVTTKHIDREGKAV
;
A
#
# COMPACT_ATOMS: atom_id res chain seq x y z
N MET A 1 -13.52 -7.07 -8.45
CA MET A 1 -12.53 -8.17 -8.45
C MET A 1 -11.41 -7.81 -7.48
N PRO A 2 -10.78 -8.77 -6.78
CA PRO A 2 -9.63 -8.52 -5.92
C PRO A 2 -8.33 -8.39 -6.74
N LEU A 3 -7.31 -7.75 -6.16
CA LEU A 3 -5.97 -7.68 -6.76
C LEU A 3 -5.26 -9.03 -6.61
N THR A 4 -5.24 -9.83 -7.68
CA THR A 4 -4.63 -11.16 -7.68
C THR A 4 -3.19 -11.16 -8.19
N GLU A 5 -2.78 -10.14 -8.95
CA GLU A 5 -1.46 -10.11 -9.59
C GLU A 5 -0.58 -8.99 -9.02
N PRO A 6 0.66 -9.31 -8.55
CA PRO A 6 1.58 -8.31 -8.04
C PRO A 6 1.97 -7.22 -9.06
N LYS A 7 1.74 -7.45 -10.36
CA LYS A 7 2.01 -6.46 -11.42
C LYS A 7 1.07 -5.26 -11.35
N ASP A 8 -0.11 -5.43 -10.75
CA ASP A 8 -1.12 -4.37 -10.58
C ASP A 8 -0.86 -3.52 -9.32
N ILE A 9 0.20 -3.86 -8.57
CA ILE A 9 0.66 -3.14 -7.38
C ILE A 9 1.87 -2.28 -7.77
N GLY A 10 1.63 -0.99 -7.96
CA GLY A 10 2.65 0.03 -8.14
C GLY A 10 3.26 0.48 -6.83
N TYR A 11 4.49 0.99 -6.88
CA TYR A 11 5.19 1.61 -5.77
C TYR A 11 5.70 2.97 -6.22
N THR A 12 5.49 4.02 -5.42
CA THR A 12 6.09 5.34 -5.71
C THR A 12 7.62 5.29 -5.66
N ASN A 13 8.19 4.35 -4.90
CA ASN A 13 9.61 4.01 -4.92
C ASN A 13 9.79 2.49 -5.19
N PRO A 14 10.07 2.08 -6.44
CA PRO A 14 10.22 0.67 -6.80
C PRO A 14 11.31 -0.08 -6.03
N GLN A 15 12.36 0.62 -5.56
CA GLN A 15 13.46 0.02 -4.79
C GLN A 15 13.05 -0.42 -3.38
N ARG A 16 11.90 0.07 -2.89
CA ARG A 16 11.35 -0.26 -1.56
C ARG A 16 10.26 -1.33 -1.63
N ARG A 17 10.06 -1.95 -2.80
CA ARG A 17 9.09 -3.03 -2.97
C ARG A 17 9.43 -4.20 -2.05
N SER A 18 8.42 -4.71 -1.35
CA SER A 18 8.58 -5.85 -0.44
C SER A 18 7.48 -6.87 -0.69
N PRO A 19 7.80 -8.18 -0.80
CA PRO A 19 6.80 -9.23 -0.95
C PRO A 19 5.73 -9.24 0.16
N SER A 20 6.11 -8.83 1.37
CA SER A 20 5.19 -8.72 2.50
C SER A 20 4.15 -7.60 2.32
N VAL A 21 4.53 -6.50 1.68
CA VAL A 21 3.63 -5.39 1.38
C VAL A 21 2.70 -5.77 0.22
N ASP A 22 3.22 -6.43 -0.81
CA ASP A 22 2.41 -6.96 -1.91
C ASP A 22 1.30 -7.89 -1.37
N ARG A 23 1.66 -8.80 -0.46
CA ARG A 23 0.70 -9.68 0.21
C ARG A 23 -0.34 -8.90 1.03
N ALA A 24 0.08 -7.92 1.82
CA ALA A 24 -0.82 -7.11 2.62
C ALA A 24 -1.85 -6.36 1.75
N VAL A 25 -1.39 -5.79 0.63
CA VAL A 25 -2.23 -5.05 -0.33
C VAL A 25 -3.30 -5.98 -0.92
N THR A 26 -2.91 -7.18 -1.34
CA THR A 26 -3.82 -8.22 -1.85
C THR A 26 -4.82 -8.66 -0.80
N VAL A 27 -4.37 -8.99 0.42
CA VAL A 27 -5.25 -9.44 1.51
C VAL A 27 -6.29 -8.39 1.88
N TYR A 28 -5.92 -7.11 1.89
CA TYR A 28 -6.89 -6.04 2.10
C TYR A 28 -7.89 -5.97 0.92
N SER A 29 -7.41 -6.06 -0.32
CA SER A 29 -8.27 -6.02 -1.51
C SER A 29 -9.26 -7.19 -1.59
N GLU A 30 -8.89 -8.36 -1.06
CA GLU A 30 -9.78 -9.53 -0.95
C GLU A 30 -10.90 -9.34 0.06
N LYS A 31 -10.63 -8.57 1.13
CA LYS A 31 -11.62 -8.23 2.16
C LYS A 31 -12.53 -7.08 1.75
N ASP A 32 -12.08 -6.26 0.80
CA ASP A 32 -12.85 -5.13 0.32
C ASP A 32 -13.92 -5.59 -0.68
N THR A 33 -15.14 -5.07 -0.56
CA THR A 33 -16.26 -5.40 -1.44
C THR A 33 -16.29 -4.57 -2.72
N ARG A 34 -15.41 -3.56 -2.84
CA ARG A 34 -15.33 -2.66 -4.00
C ARG A 34 -14.56 -3.31 -5.14
N GLU A 35 -14.81 -2.83 -6.35
CA GLU A 35 -14.01 -3.24 -7.51
C GLU A 35 -12.65 -2.55 -7.44
N ILE A 36 -11.57 -3.33 -7.35
CA ILE A 36 -10.19 -2.84 -7.28
C ILE A 36 -9.38 -3.61 -8.33
N ASN A 37 -8.75 -2.90 -9.26
CA ASN A 37 -7.87 -3.51 -10.26
C ASN A 37 -6.47 -2.89 -10.33
N GLY A 38 -6.17 -1.97 -9.41
CA GLY A 38 -4.83 -1.45 -9.23
C GLY A 38 -4.61 -1.05 -7.77
N ALA A 39 -3.35 -1.04 -7.36
CA ALA A 39 -2.93 -0.40 -6.12
C ALA A 39 -1.65 0.38 -6.34
N THR A 40 -1.45 1.44 -5.56
CA THR A 40 -0.19 2.18 -5.51
C THR A 40 0.21 2.36 -4.07
N VAL A 41 1.29 1.70 -3.69
CA VAL A 41 1.93 1.85 -2.38
C VAL A 41 2.69 3.16 -2.38
N LYS A 42 2.36 4.04 -1.44
CA LYS A 42 3.09 5.29 -1.23
C LYS A 42 4.29 5.03 -0.32
N CYS A 43 5.44 4.85 -0.95
CA CYS A 43 6.74 4.88 -0.31
C CYS A 43 7.16 6.34 -0.12
N THR A 44 6.56 7.04 0.84
CA THR A 44 7.00 8.39 1.18
C THR A 44 8.40 8.31 1.79
N PRO A 45 9.41 9.04 1.26
CA PRO A 45 10.68 9.17 1.95
C PRO A 45 10.48 9.93 3.27
N GLU A 46 11.30 9.59 4.27
CA GLU A 46 11.55 10.44 5.43
C GLU A 46 11.80 11.87 4.93
N HIS A 47 11.02 12.84 5.38
CA HIS A 47 11.23 14.22 4.98
C HIS A 47 12.63 14.64 5.42
N ASP A 48 13.43 15.14 4.48
CA ASP A 48 14.81 15.63 4.64
C ASP A 48 14.99 16.42 5.96
N GLY A 49 15.38 15.75 7.05
CA GLY A 49 15.64 16.34 8.36
C GLY A 49 14.50 16.40 9.38
N GLN A 50 13.28 15.91 9.10
CA GLN A 50 12.23 15.77 10.12
C GLN A 50 11.89 14.28 10.34
N LYS A 51 12.15 13.78 11.57
CA LYS A 51 11.80 12.43 12.05
C LYS A 51 10.29 12.20 12.19
N THR A 52 9.48 12.84 11.37
CA THR A 52 8.04 12.61 11.29
C THR A 52 7.80 11.73 10.08
N TRP A 53 7.79 10.43 10.33
CA TRP A 53 7.07 9.50 9.46
C TRP A 53 5.65 10.05 9.35
N HIS A 54 5.19 10.37 8.14
CA HIS A 54 3.75 10.50 7.94
C HIS A 54 3.09 9.25 8.52
N THR A 55 2.02 9.42 9.27
CA THR A 55 1.08 8.33 9.51
C THR A 55 0.77 7.71 8.15
N GLY A 56 1.30 6.51 7.90
CA GLY A 56 1.21 5.82 6.60
C GLY A 56 2.48 5.80 5.70
N GLY A 57 3.63 6.33 6.12
CA GLY A 57 4.89 6.21 5.38
C GLY A 57 5.55 4.84 5.53
N THR A 58 5.89 4.19 4.41
CA THR A 58 6.59 2.90 4.39
C THR A 58 8.04 3.04 4.88
N ASN A 59 8.29 2.79 6.16
CA ASN A 59 9.59 2.31 6.58
C ASN A 59 9.66 0.79 6.29
N PRO A 60 10.50 0.34 5.34
CA PRO A 60 10.60 -1.09 5.01
C PRO A 60 11.11 -1.94 6.18
N ASP A 61 11.83 -1.33 7.13
CA ASP A 61 12.42 -1.94 8.33
C ASP A 61 11.57 -1.72 9.60
N SER A 62 10.53 -0.87 9.54
CA SER A 62 9.60 -0.69 10.66
C SER A 62 8.45 -1.70 10.58
N PRO A 63 8.07 -2.31 11.70
CA PRO A 63 7.11 -3.40 11.72
C PRO A 63 5.66 -3.06 11.33
N LEU A 64 5.24 -1.80 11.20
CA LEU A 64 3.82 -1.52 11.46
C LEU A 64 2.92 -1.20 10.25
N HIS A 65 3.12 -0.17 9.42
CA HIS A 65 2.05 0.21 8.45
C HIS A 65 2.54 0.76 7.10
N VAL A 66 1.69 0.67 6.06
CA VAL A 66 1.90 1.23 4.72
C VAL A 66 0.64 1.96 4.22
N THR A 67 0.82 3.07 3.51
CA THR A 67 -0.27 3.72 2.77
C THR A 67 -0.41 3.11 1.40
N VAL A 68 -1.63 2.69 1.08
CA VAL A 68 -1.99 2.12 -0.21
C VAL A 68 -3.15 2.91 -0.79
N VAL A 69 -2.97 3.38 -2.02
CA VAL A 69 -4.04 3.94 -2.83
C VAL A 69 -4.58 2.82 -3.70
N TYR A 70 -5.83 2.45 -3.51
CA TYR A 70 -6.52 1.46 -4.33
C TYR A 70 -7.22 2.15 -5.50
N LEU A 71 -7.11 1.54 -6.67
CA LEU A 71 -7.51 2.09 -7.95
C LEU A 71 -8.49 1.14 -8.65
N TYR A 72 -9.40 1.72 -9.42
CA TYR A 72 -10.25 1.03 -10.36
C TYR A 72 -10.29 1.78 -11.69
N ASN A 73 -9.83 1.13 -12.76
CA ASN A 73 -9.73 1.74 -14.10
C ASN A 73 -9.00 3.09 -14.09
N GLY A 74 -7.94 3.20 -13.29
CA GLY A 74 -7.14 4.42 -13.15
C GLY A 74 -7.71 5.47 -12.18
N TYR A 75 -8.91 5.27 -11.64
CA TYR A 75 -9.53 6.18 -10.67
C TYR A 75 -9.28 5.72 -9.24
N VAL A 76 -9.10 6.67 -8.32
CA VAL A 76 -8.93 6.37 -6.88
C VAL A 76 -10.25 5.90 -6.30
N VAL A 77 -10.27 4.63 -5.85
CA VAL A 77 -11.39 4.04 -5.10
C VAL A 77 -11.27 4.41 -3.64
N THR A 78 -10.07 4.27 -3.07
CA THR A 78 -9.83 4.54 -1.66
C THR A 78 -8.34 4.70 -1.37
N THR A 79 -8.04 5.33 -0.24
CA THR A 79 -6.69 5.31 0.34
C THR A 79 -6.79 4.70 1.72
N LYS A 80 -5.91 3.76 2.03
CA LYS A 80 -5.92 3.01 3.28
C LYS A 80 -4.53 2.91 3.85
N HIS A 81 -4.46 2.99 5.16
CA HIS A 81 -3.27 2.62 5.90
C HIS A 81 -3.50 1.20 6.35
N ILE A 82 -2.62 0.29 5.95
CA ILE A 82 -2.73 -1.13 6.28
C ILE A 82 -1.47 -1.59 6.99
N ASP A 83 -1.61 -2.54 7.91
CA ASP A 83 -0.48 -3.27 8.46
C ASP A 83 0.05 -4.33 7.47
N ARG A 84 1.11 -5.04 7.87
CA ARG A 84 1.69 -6.14 7.06
C ARG A 84 0.77 -7.37 6.94
N GLU A 85 -0.33 -7.41 7.69
CA GLU A 85 -1.38 -8.44 7.58
C GLU A 85 -2.54 -8.01 6.68
N GLY A 86 -2.48 -6.80 6.09
CA GLY A 86 -3.56 -6.26 5.26
C GLY A 86 -4.79 -5.87 6.07
N LYS A 87 -4.63 -5.50 7.35
CA LYS A 87 -5.70 -4.90 8.15
C LYS A 87 -5.57 -3.38 8.10
N ALA A 88 -6.70 -2.70 7.91
CA ALA A 88 -6.74 -1.25 8.03
C ALA A 88 -6.43 -0.81 9.46
N VAL A 89 -5.65 0.25 9.59
CA VAL A 89 -5.26 0.88 10.85
C VAL A 89 -5.59 2.36 10.89
#